data_AF-A0A376F9C7-F1
#
_entry.id   AF-A0A376F9C7-F1
#
_cell.length_a   1.000
_cell.length_b   1.000
_cell.length_c   1.000
_cell.angle_alpha   90.00
_cell.angle_beta   90.00
_cell.angle_gamma   90.00
#
_symmetry.space_group_name_H-M   'P 1'
#
loop_
_entity.id
_entity.type
_entity.pdbx_description
1 polymer ?
#
loop_
_entity_poly.entity_id
_entity_poly.type
_entity_poly.pdbx_seq_one_letter_code
_entity_poly.pdbx_strand_id
1 'polypeptide(L)'
;MRTQVFKNTGLTVGVGIAPTKTLAKLANYAAKRWASTGGVVDLSGRERQRKLLEKVPVEEVWGVGRRITKKLNAMGITTALELAEASSWVIRKHFNVVLERTARELRGEPCLDLEEFTPTKQQIICSRSFGHRITQYEEMHQAICAYAERAAEKLRGEHQYCRFISVFVRTSPHADNEIYYGNQASVTLMTPTNDSRDIIRAATEALGRIWLDGYRYMKAGVMLADFFSSGVAQLNLFDDNRLRANSAALMENDGQRKSFR
;
A
#
# COMPACT_ATOMS: atom_id res chain seq x y z
N MET A 1 -16.90 -25.73 5.00
CA MET A 1 -15.90 -24.67 5.28
C MET A 1 -16.15 -23.92 6.58
N ARG A 2 -17.24 -23.12 6.73
CA ARG A 2 -17.47 -22.26 7.92
C ARG A 2 -17.41 -23.01 9.25
N THR A 3 -18.09 -24.15 9.32
CA THR A 3 -18.07 -25.04 10.50
C THR A 3 -16.66 -25.48 10.86
N GLN A 4 -15.80 -25.74 9.87
CA GLN A 4 -14.42 -26.13 10.10
C GLN A 4 -13.58 -24.98 10.64
N VAL A 5 -13.74 -23.77 10.07
CA VAL A 5 -13.05 -22.57 10.55
C VAL A 5 -13.44 -22.27 12.00
N PHE A 6 -14.73 -22.35 12.32
CA PHE A 6 -15.22 -22.15 13.69
C PHE A 6 -14.68 -23.21 14.66
N LYS A 7 -14.72 -24.49 14.28
CA LYS A 7 -14.15 -25.58 15.11
C LYS A 7 -12.66 -25.40 15.40
N ASN A 8 -11.90 -24.91 14.41
CA ASN A 8 -10.44 -24.82 14.54
C ASN A 8 -9.94 -23.51 15.17
N THR A 9 -10.72 -22.42 15.06
CA THR A 9 -10.25 -21.08 15.46
C THR A 9 -11.17 -20.37 16.46
N GLY A 10 -12.39 -20.87 16.68
CA GLY A 10 -13.43 -20.18 17.44
C GLY A 10 -14.03 -18.95 16.73
N LEU A 11 -13.56 -18.62 15.51
CA LEU A 11 -14.00 -17.42 14.78
C LEU A 11 -15.13 -17.74 13.80
N THR A 12 -16.15 -16.90 13.79
CA THR A 12 -17.21 -16.94 12.77
C THR A 12 -16.74 -16.21 11.51
N VAL A 13 -17.11 -16.75 10.35
CA VAL A 13 -16.79 -16.16 9.05
C VAL A 13 -18.03 -16.04 8.18
N GLY A 14 -18.07 -15.00 7.34
CA GLY A 14 -19.04 -14.86 6.25
C GLY A 14 -18.50 -15.47 4.96
N VAL A 15 -19.39 -16.00 4.12
CA VAL A 15 -19.04 -16.57 2.81
C VAL A 15 -19.89 -15.93 1.72
N GLY A 16 -19.23 -15.39 0.71
CA GLY A 16 -19.86 -14.87 -0.50
C GLY A 16 -19.47 -15.72 -1.69
N ILE A 17 -20.45 -16.14 -2.49
CA ILE A 17 -20.27 -16.93 -3.71
C ILE A 17 -20.81 -16.11 -4.88
N ALA A 18 -20.05 -15.95 -5.95
CA ALA A 18 -20.49 -15.22 -7.15
C ALA A 18 -19.55 -15.50 -8.34
N PRO A 19 -19.95 -15.18 -9.58
CA PRO A 19 -19.15 -15.44 -10.78
C PRO A 19 -17.95 -14.50 -10.96
N THR A 20 -17.90 -13.37 -10.25
CA THR A 20 -16.83 -12.36 -10.34
C THR A 20 -16.31 -12.00 -8.96
N LYS A 21 -15.06 -11.50 -8.86
CA LYS A 21 -14.45 -11.15 -7.56
C LYS A 21 -15.22 -10.05 -6.86
N THR A 22 -15.66 -9.06 -7.64
CA THR A 22 -16.41 -7.91 -7.10
C THR A 22 -17.75 -8.35 -6.55
N LEU A 23 -18.50 -9.19 -7.27
CA LEU A 23 -19.76 -9.75 -6.76
C LEU A 23 -19.54 -10.67 -5.56
N ALA A 24 -18.48 -11.49 -5.55
CA ALA A 24 -18.20 -12.38 -4.43
C ALA A 24 -17.86 -11.58 -3.15
N LYS A 25 -17.14 -10.46 -3.31
CA LYS A 25 -16.86 -9.52 -2.22
C LYS A 25 -18.13 -8.86 -1.69
N LEU A 26 -19.05 -8.45 -2.56
CA LEU A 26 -20.35 -7.90 -2.18
C LEU A 26 -21.27 -8.94 -1.52
N ALA A 27 -21.27 -10.18 -2.02
CA ALA A 27 -21.97 -11.28 -1.39
C ALA A 27 -21.45 -11.49 0.04
N ASN A 28 -20.13 -11.45 0.26
CA ASN A 28 -19.54 -11.56 1.58
C ASN A 28 -19.88 -10.37 2.50
N TYR A 29 -19.97 -9.15 1.95
CA TYR A 29 -20.48 -7.99 2.69
C TYR A 29 -21.91 -8.23 3.20
N ALA A 30 -22.81 -8.65 2.31
CA ALA A 30 -24.19 -8.99 2.66
C ALA A 30 -24.28 -10.15 3.66
N ALA A 31 -23.43 -11.17 3.52
CA ALA A 31 -23.34 -12.31 4.42
C ALA A 31 -23.01 -11.89 5.86
N LYS A 32 -22.20 -10.85 6.02
CA LYS A 32 -21.81 -10.32 7.35
C LYS A 32 -22.80 -9.31 7.89
N ARG A 33 -23.47 -8.55 7.03
CA ARG A 33 -24.35 -7.44 7.44
C ARG A 33 -25.77 -7.86 7.73
N TRP A 34 -26.31 -8.83 6.99
CA TRP A 34 -27.69 -9.26 7.14
C TRP A 34 -27.74 -10.62 7.84
N ALA A 35 -28.14 -10.62 9.11
CA ALA A 35 -28.23 -11.83 9.93
C ALA A 35 -29.11 -12.93 9.31
N SER A 36 -30.14 -12.54 8.55
CA SER A 36 -31.06 -13.45 7.84
C SER A 36 -30.38 -14.32 6.79
N THR A 37 -29.17 -13.97 6.36
CA THR A 37 -28.40 -14.78 5.39
C THR A 37 -27.71 -15.99 6.05
N GLY A 38 -27.75 -16.10 7.38
CA GLY A 38 -27.06 -17.16 8.11
C GLY A 38 -25.53 -17.14 7.92
N GLY A 39 -24.97 -16.04 7.41
CA GLY A 39 -23.55 -15.88 7.12
C GLY A 39 -23.10 -16.44 5.77
N VAL A 40 -24.02 -16.78 4.86
CA VAL A 40 -23.71 -17.22 3.50
C VAL A 40 -24.62 -16.53 2.49
N VAL A 41 -24.03 -15.92 1.47
CA VAL A 41 -24.77 -15.32 0.34
C VAL A 41 -24.22 -15.87 -0.96
N ASP A 42 -25.13 -16.33 -1.82
CA ASP A 42 -24.83 -16.82 -3.15
C ASP A 42 -25.48 -15.92 -4.19
N LEU A 43 -24.65 -15.34 -5.05
CA LEU A 43 -24.97 -14.45 -6.15
C LEU A 43 -24.71 -15.10 -7.52
N SER A 44 -24.78 -16.42 -7.62
CA SER A 44 -24.66 -17.12 -8.91
C SER A 44 -25.83 -16.79 -9.87
N GLY A 45 -27.01 -16.48 -9.32
CA GLY A 45 -28.19 -16.09 -10.12
C GLY A 45 -28.30 -14.58 -10.35
N ARG A 46 -28.55 -14.16 -11.60
CA ARG A 46 -28.68 -12.74 -11.97
C ARG A 46 -29.79 -11.99 -11.23
N GLU A 47 -30.92 -12.62 -10.96
CA GLU A 47 -31.99 -11.99 -10.18
C GLU A 47 -31.56 -11.67 -8.74
N ARG A 48 -30.83 -12.60 -8.11
CA ARG A 48 -30.29 -12.40 -6.76
C ARG A 48 -29.23 -11.31 -6.76
N GLN A 49 -28.40 -11.23 -7.80
CA GLN A 49 -27.45 -10.14 -8.00
C GLN A 49 -28.19 -8.80 -8.00
N ARG A 50 -29.17 -8.61 -8.89
CA ARG A 50 -29.92 -7.35 -9.00
C ARG A 50 -30.57 -6.93 -7.67
N LYS A 51 -31.29 -7.85 -7.01
CA LYS A 51 -31.95 -7.60 -5.72
C LYS A 51 -30.98 -7.15 -4.62
N LEU A 52 -29.78 -7.73 -4.60
CA LEU A 52 -28.75 -7.34 -3.64
C LEU A 52 -28.15 -5.99 -4.01
N LEU A 53 -27.76 -5.79 -5.27
CA LEU A 53 -27.11 -4.58 -5.75
C LEU A 53 -27.96 -3.32 -5.55
N GLU A 54 -29.29 -3.45 -5.66
CA GLU A 54 -30.24 -2.36 -5.41
C GLU A 54 -30.20 -1.88 -3.95
N LYS A 55 -29.92 -2.79 -3.00
CA LYS A 55 -29.91 -2.51 -1.56
C LYS A 55 -28.56 -2.07 -1.04
N VAL A 56 -27.50 -2.18 -1.86
CA VAL A 56 -26.13 -1.89 -1.44
C VAL A 56 -25.75 -0.49 -1.92
N PRO A 57 -25.37 0.41 -0.99
CA PRO A 57 -24.81 1.71 -1.35
C PRO A 57 -23.56 1.57 -2.20
N VAL A 58 -23.34 2.50 -3.14
CA VAL A 58 -22.21 2.43 -4.08
C VAL A 58 -20.85 2.48 -3.39
N GLU A 59 -20.76 3.10 -2.22
CA GLU A 59 -19.53 3.19 -1.40
C GLU A 59 -19.08 1.86 -0.77
N GLU A 60 -19.96 0.86 -0.74
CA GLU A 60 -19.62 -0.49 -0.27
C GLU A 60 -19.03 -1.36 -1.39
N VAL A 61 -19.04 -0.87 -2.64
CA VAL A 61 -18.44 -1.56 -3.78
C VAL A 61 -16.92 -1.48 -3.66
N TRP A 62 -16.27 -2.63 -3.82
CA TRP A 62 -14.81 -2.72 -3.76
C TRP A 62 -14.14 -1.83 -4.82
N GLY A 63 -13.25 -0.94 -4.36
CA GLY A 63 -12.57 0.05 -5.21
C GLY A 63 -13.24 1.43 -5.22
N VAL A 64 -14.44 1.58 -4.66
CA VAL A 64 -15.15 2.86 -4.55
C VAL A 64 -14.84 3.52 -3.21
N GLY A 65 -13.84 4.42 -3.19
CA GLY A 65 -13.50 5.21 -2.01
C GLY A 65 -14.23 6.55 -1.92
N ARG A 66 -14.13 7.25 -0.79
CA ARG A 66 -14.82 8.52 -0.48
C ARG A 66 -14.85 9.55 -1.61
N ARG A 67 -13.75 9.75 -2.35
CA ARG A 67 -13.69 10.69 -3.48
C ARG A 67 -14.51 10.22 -4.68
N ILE A 68 -14.46 8.92 -4.97
CA ILE A 68 -15.23 8.29 -6.06
C ILE A 68 -16.71 8.31 -5.69
N THR A 69 -17.07 7.94 -4.45
CA THR A 69 -18.44 8.04 -3.94
C THR A 69 -19.03 9.42 -4.14
N LYS A 70 -18.34 10.49 -3.71
CA LYS A 70 -18.83 11.86 -3.88
C LYS A 70 -19.12 12.20 -5.35
N LYS A 71 -18.25 11.75 -6.26
CA LYS A 71 -18.40 12.01 -7.69
C LYS A 71 -19.52 11.17 -8.32
N LEU A 72 -19.66 9.91 -7.93
CA LEU A 72 -20.76 9.03 -8.35
C LEU A 72 -22.11 9.57 -7.86
N ASN A 73 -22.21 9.95 -6.58
CA ASN A 73 -23.42 10.55 -6.02
C ASN A 73 -23.80 11.85 -6.75
N ALA A 74 -22.82 12.69 -7.11
CA ALA A 74 -23.06 13.89 -7.91
C ALA A 74 -23.56 13.58 -9.35
N MET A 75 -23.32 12.36 -9.84
CA MET A 75 -23.84 11.85 -11.12
C MET A 75 -25.17 11.09 -10.94
N GLY A 76 -25.76 11.08 -9.74
CA GLY A 76 -26.98 10.35 -9.43
C GLY A 76 -26.79 8.84 -9.24
N ILE A 77 -25.54 8.36 -9.15
CA ILE A 77 -25.20 6.95 -8.92
C ILE A 77 -24.92 6.78 -7.43
N THR A 78 -25.88 6.21 -6.71
CA THR A 78 -25.90 6.04 -5.26
C THR A 78 -25.94 4.57 -4.83
N THR A 79 -26.39 3.66 -5.70
CA THR A 79 -26.43 2.22 -5.44
C THR A 79 -25.43 1.43 -6.30
N ALA A 80 -25.09 0.23 -5.86
CA ALA A 80 -24.26 -0.68 -6.64
C ALA A 80 -24.95 -1.12 -7.94
N LEU A 81 -26.29 -1.19 -7.96
CA LEU A 81 -27.05 -1.48 -9.17
C LEU A 81 -26.92 -0.36 -10.19
N GLU A 82 -27.10 0.89 -9.78
CA GLU A 82 -26.94 2.06 -10.66
C GLU A 82 -25.53 2.12 -11.26
N LEU A 83 -24.49 1.77 -10.47
CA LEU A 83 -23.12 1.69 -10.99
C LEU A 83 -22.95 0.57 -12.03
N ALA A 84 -23.57 -0.59 -11.80
CA ALA A 84 -23.52 -1.72 -12.73
C ALA A 84 -24.23 -1.39 -14.06
N GLU A 85 -25.32 -0.63 -14.00
CA GLU A 85 -26.14 -0.23 -15.15
C GLU A 85 -25.60 1.01 -15.87
N ALA A 86 -24.71 1.78 -15.24
CA ALA A 86 -24.07 2.92 -15.87
C ALA A 86 -23.30 2.51 -17.14
N SER A 87 -23.36 3.38 -18.15
CA SER A 87 -22.62 3.18 -19.40
C SER A 87 -21.11 3.10 -19.13
N SER A 88 -20.47 2.03 -19.60
CA SER A 88 -19.02 1.84 -19.47
C SER A 88 -18.23 3.00 -20.08
N TRP A 89 -18.75 3.63 -21.14
CA TRP A 89 -18.15 4.83 -21.73
C TRP A 89 -18.20 6.03 -20.77
N VAL A 90 -19.34 6.25 -20.10
CA VAL A 90 -19.47 7.33 -19.10
C VAL A 90 -18.52 7.08 -17.94
N ILE A 91 -18.47 5.84 -17.42
CA ILE A 91 -17.54 5.51 -16.32
C ILE A 91 -16.10 5.72 -16.75
N ARG A 92 -15.69 5.26 -17.94
CA ARG A 92 -14.33 5.44 -18.44
C ARG A 92 -13.96 6.90 -18.72
N LYS A 93 -14.92 7.74 -19.12
CA LYS A 93 -14.70 9.17 -19.36
C LYS A 93 -14.49 9.94 -18.06
N HIS A 94 -15.24 9.59 -17.01
CA HIS A 94 -15.22 10.33 -15.75
C HIS A 94 -14.28 9.70 -14.69
N PHE A 95 -13.89 8.45 -14.84
CA PHE A 95 -13.08 7.69 -13.89
C PHE A 95 -11.98 6.89 -14.60
N ASN A 96 -11.31 5.98 -13.88
CA ASN A 96 -10.25 5.15 -14.44
C ASN A 96 -10.79 3.82 -15.00
N VAL A 97 -9.93 3.09 -15.72
CA VAL A 97 -10.24 1.75 -16.24
C VAL A 97 -10.57 0.74 -15.14
N VAL A 98 -10.05 0.94 -13.92
CA VAL A 98 -10.33 0.04 -12.80
C VAL A 98 -11.80 0.11 -12.40
N LEU A 99 -12.38 1.32 -12.27
CA LEU A 99 -13.79 1.46 -11.93
C LEU A 99 -14.71 0.96 -13.05
N GLU A 100 -14.31 1.14 -14.31
CA GLU A 100 -15.05 0.58 -15.45
C GLU A 100 -15.08 -0.96 -15.41
N ARG A 101 -13.95 -1.60 -15.11
CA ARG A 101 -13.87 -3.05 -14.87
C ARG A 101 -14.70 -3.48 -13.65
N THR A 102 -14.71 -2.69 -12.58
CA THR A 102 -15.57 -2.94 -11.41
C THR A 102 -17.05 -2.92 -11.80
N ALA A 103 -17.50 -1.94 -12.60
CA ALA A 103 -18.89 -1.88 -13.06
C ALA A 103 -19.27 -3.10 -13.92
N ARG A 104 -18.36 -3.55 -14.80
CA ARG A 104 -18.52 -4.78 -15.58
C ARG A 104 -18.57 -6.04 -14.72
N GLU A 105 -17.71 -6.13 -13.71
CA GLU A 105 -17.73 -7.23 -12.74
C GLU A 105 -19.07 -7.32 -11.99
N LEU A 106 -19.70 -6.18 -11.67
CA LEU A 106 -21.04 -6.14 -11.06
C LEU A 106 -22.13 -6.66 -12.01
N ARG A 107 -21.92 -6.57 -13.33
CA ARG A 107 -22.79 -7.21 -14.35
C ARG A 107 -22.50 -8.70 -14.56
N GLY A 108 -21.58 -9.26 -13.79
CA GLY A 108 -21.15 -10.65 -13.89
C GLY A 108 -20.16 -10.92 -15.02
N GLU A 109 -19.51 -9.88 -15.57
CA GLU A 109 -18.45 -10.02 -16.57
C GLU A 109 -17.08 -10.10 -15.87
N PRO A 110 -16.37 -11.24 -15.88
CA PRO A 110 -15.06 -11.35 -15.25
C PRO A 110 -14.05 -10.42 -15.93
N CYS A 111 -13.44 -9.54 -15.14
CA CYS A 111 -12.42 -8.58 -15.57
C CYS A 111 -11.15 -8.62 -14.70
N LEU A 112 -11.21 -9.31 -13.55
CA LEU A 112 -10.13 -9.38 -12.57
C LEU A 112 -9.73 -10.85 -12.34
N ASP A 113 -8.61 -11.28 -12.91
CA ASP A 113 -8.11 -12.65 -12.77
C ASP A 113 -7.61 -12.94 -11.35
N LEU A 114 -7.78 -14.18 -10.87
CA LEU A 114 -7.19 -14.64 -9.62
C LEU A 114 -5.66 -14.54 -9.71
N GLU A 115 -5.05 -13.76 -8.83
CA GLU A 115 -3.59 -13.65 -8.78
C GLU A 115 -3.06 -14.90 -8.07
N GLU A 116 -2.48 -15.84 -8.82
CA GLU A 116 -1.87 -17.06 -8.28
C GLU A 116 -0.55 -16.78 -7.56
N PHE A 117 0.12 -15.68 -7.92
CA PHE A 117 1.40 -15.27 -7.35
C PHE A 117 1.32 -13.85 -6.82
N THR A 118 1.90 -13.61 -5.64
CA THR A 118 2.09 -12.25 -5.15
C THR A 118 3.08 -11.53 -6.07
N PRO A 119 2.74 -10.37 -6.65
CA PRO A 119 3.66 -9.65 -7.53
C PRO A 119 4.94 -9.30 -6.78
N THR A 120 6.07 -9.30 -7.50
CA THR A 120 7.37 -8.91 -6.95
C THR A 120 7.25 -7.53 -6.30
N LYS A 121 7.63 -7.42 -5.03
CA LYS A 121 7.59 -6.14 -4.31
C LYS A 121 8.43 -5.12 -5.07
N GLN A 122 7.80 -4.00 -5.46
CA GLN A 122 8.46 -2.93 -6.20
C GLN A 122 9.12 -1.90 -5.27
N GLN A 123 8.76 -1.92 -3.98
CA GLN A 123 9.26 -0.97 -3.00
C GLN A 123 9.18 -1.53 -1.57
N ILE A 124 10.08 -1.06 -0.71
CA ILE A 124 10.08 -1.29 0.73
C ILE A 124 9.93 0.06 1.40
N ILE A 125 8.84 0.25 2.16
CA ILE A 125 8.60 1.47 2.93
C ILE A 125 8.68 1.17 4.42
N CYS A 126 9.47 1.97 5.12
CA CYS A 126 9.51 2.05 6.58
C CYS A 126 9.09 3.46 6.98
N SER A 127 7.89 3.61 7.53
CA SER A 127 7.34 4.89 7.95
C SER A 127 6.49 4.75 9.20
N ARG A 128 6.41 5.81 10.00
CA ARG A 128 5.50 5.88 11.15
C ARG A 128 4.95 7.28 11.31
N SER A 129 3.71 7.36 11.80
CA SER A 129 3.21 8.59 12.40
C SER A 129 3.79 8.70 13.81
N PHE A 130 4.20 9.90 14.21
CA PHE A 130 4.79 10.15 15.52
C PHE A 130 3.70 10.37 16.59
N GLY A 131 3.98 9.95 17.82
CA GLY A 131 3.08 10.15 18.96
C GLY A 131 2.96 11.62 19.39
N HIS A 132 4.05 12.37 19.26
CA HIS A 132 4.08 13.84 19.35
C HIS A 132 4.60 14.43 18.04
N ARG A 133 4.37 15.74 17.84
CA ARG A 133 4.87 16.45 16.66
C ARG A 133 6.37 16.66 16.80
N ILE A 134 7.13 16.27 15.78
CA ILE A 134 8.57 16.55 15.70
C ILE A 134 8.75 17.96 15.16
N THR A 135 9.53 18.77 15.88
CA THR A 135 9.87 20.15 15.48
C THR A 135 11.36 20.38 15.35
N GLN A 136 12.19 19.44 15.81
CA GLN A 136 13.64 19.55 15.80
C GLN A 136 14.24 18.64 14.73
N TYR A 137 15.23 19.16 14.00
CA TYR A 137 15.90 18.40 12.95
C TYR A 137 16.52 17.11 13.48
N GLU A 138 17.21 17.18 14.62
CA GLU A 138 17.93 16.03 15.20
C GLU A 138 16.99 14.86 15.53
N GLU A 139 15.81 15.15 16.05
CA GLU A 139 14.80 14.15 16.36
C GLU A 139 14.26 13.48 15.08
N MET A 140 14.01 14.28 14.02
CA MET A 140 13.62 13.76 12.71
C MET A 140 14.74 12.92 12.09
N HIS A 141 15.98 13.40 12.18
CA HIS A 141 17.16 12.74 11.66
C HIS A 141 17.34 11.35 12.29
N GLN A 142 17.23 11.23 13.61
CA GLN A 142 17.28 9.95 14.32
C GLN A 142 16.17 8.99 13.85
N ALA A 143 14.94 9.50 13.67
CA ALA A 143 13.84 8.70 13.15
C ALA A 143 14.12 8.18 11.72
N ILE A 144 14.64 9.04 10.84
CA ILE A 144 14.99 8.66 9.47
C ILE A 144 16.11 7.63 9.44
N CYS A 145 17.16 7.77 10.26
CA CYS A 145 18.22 6.76 10.38
C CYS A 145 17.67 5.40 10.79
N ALA A 146 16.81 5.35 11.82
CA ALA A 146 16.19 4.10 12.27
C ALA A 146 15.28 3.47 11.20
N TYR A 147 14.57 4.30 10.42
CA TYR A 147 13.72 3.81 9.33
C TYR A 147 14.54 3.29 8.15
N ALA A 148 15.65 3.96 7.82
CA ALA A 148 16.60 3.54 6.79
C ALA A 148 17.26 2.21 7.15
N GLU A 149 17.75 2.05 8.38
CA GLU A 149 18.32 0.80 8.91
C GLU A 149 17.29 -0.34 8.82
N ARG A 150 16.06 -0.10 9.32
CA ARG A 150 15.00 -1.10 9.25
C ARG A 150 14.57 -1.45 7.82
N ALA A 151 14.62 -0.48 6.90
CA ALA A 151 14.35 -0.74 5.49
C ALA A 151 15.46 -1.58 4.86
N ALA A 152 16.72 -1.30 5.18
CA ALA A 152 17.88 -2.07 4.74
C ALA A 152 17.84 -3.51 5.26
N GLU A 153 17.46 -3.73 6.53
CA GLU A 153 17.25 -5.07 7.08
C GLU A 153 16.22 -5.88 6.28
N LYS A 154 15.08 -5.25 5.93
CA LYS A 154 14.03 -5.91 5.13
C LYS A 154 14.52 -6.23 3.73
N LEU A 155 15.23 -5.29 3.10
CA LEU A 155 15.82 -5.46 1.77
C LEU A 155 16.79 -6.66 1.74
N ARG A 156 17.64 -6.79 2.77
CA ARG A 156 18.55 -7.94 2.92
C ARG A 156 17.81 -9.25 3.17
N GLY A 157 16.76 -9.22 3.99
CA GLY A 157 15.90 -10.39 4.22
C GLY A 157 15.16 -10.86 2.97
N GLU A 158 14.99 -9.98 1.98
CA GLU A 158 14.44 -10.30 0.66
C GLU A 158 15.53 -10.61 -0.38
N HIS A 159 16.80 -10.69 0.04
CA HIS A 159 17.98 -10.91 -0.81
C HIS A 159 18.08 -9.94 -2.00
N GLN A 160 17.65 -8.70 -1.78
CA GLN A 160 17.63 -7.65 -2.81
C GLN A 160 18.69 -6.56 -2.54
N TYR A 161 18.95 -5.78 -3.59
CA TYR A 161 19.72 -4.54 -3.57
C TYR A 161 18.84 -3.41 -4.09
N CYS A 162 19.04 -2.18 -3.63
CA CYS A 162 18.31 -1.01 -4.11
C CYS A 162 19.26 0.06 -4.63
N ARG A 163 18.80 0.86 -5.59
CA ARG A 163 19.48 2.09 -6.01
C ARG A 163 18.72 3.34 -5.61
N PHE A 164 17.40 3.25 -5.50
CA PHE A 164 16.55 4.41 -5.24
C PHE A 164 16.18 4.48 -3.77
N ILE A 165 16.61 5.56 -3.10
CA ILE A 165 16.27 5.86 -1.71
C ILE A 165 15.50 7.17 -1.68
N SER A 166 14.35 7.19 -1.03
CA SER A 166 13.56 8.39 -0.88
C SER A 166 13.11 8.60 0.56
N VAL A 167 13.07 9.86 0.97
CA VAL A 167 12.57 10.29 2.27
C VAL A 167 11.40 11.22 2.06
N PHE A 168 10.35 11.04 2.85
CA PHE A 168 9.23 11.96 2.90
C PHE A 168 8.95 12.39 4.33
N VAL A 169 8.50 13.64 4.48
CA VAL A 169 8.04 14.23 5.75
C VAL A 169 6.73 14.95 5.52
N ARG A 170 5.85 14.98 6.52
CA ARG A 170 4.61 15.76 6.45
C ARG A 170 4.10 16.22 7.81
N THR A 171 3.48 17.39 7.83
CA THR A 171 2.64 17.90 8.92
C THR A 171 1.21 17.36 8.78
N SER A 172 0.35 17.74 9.72
CA SER A 172 -1.03 17.26 9.76
C SER A 172 -1.92 18.02 8.78
N PRO A 173 -2.61 17.33 7.84
CA PRO A 173 -3.63 17.98 6.99
C PRO A 173 -4.92 18.30 7.76
N HIS A 174 -5.01 17.92 9.04
CA HIS A 174 -6.17 18.10 9.90
C HIS A 174 -5.85 18.91 11.16
N ALA A 175 -4.67 19.52 11.24
CA ALA A 175 -4.37 20.43 12.34
C ALA A 175 -4.99 21.80 12.05
N ASP A 176 -5.83 22.26 12.97
CA ASP A 176 -6.40 23.60 12.89
C ASP A 176 -5.29 24.63 13.09
N ASN A 177 -5.32 25.69 12.28
CA ASN A 177 -4.38 26.81 12.34
C ASN A 177 -2.89 26.44 12.08
N GLU A 178 -2.63 25.33 11.41
CA GLU A 178 -1.29 24.96 10.93
C GLU A 178 -1.25 24.91 9.40
N ILE A 179 -0.14 25.35 8.80
CA ILE A 179 0.09 25.21 7.36
C ILE A 179 0.45 23.75 7.08
N TYR A 180 -0.30 23.13 6.16
CA TYR A 180 0.05 21.82 5.65
C TYR A 180 1.35 21.92 4.86
N TYR A 181 2.35 21.16 5.30
CA TYR A 181 3.59 20.94 4.57
C TYR A 181 3.80 19.45 4.42
N GLY A 182 4.04 19.02 3.19
CA GLY A 182 4.39 17.65 2.86
C GLY A 182 5.34 17.69 1.68
N ASN A 183 6.49 17.05 1.83
CA ASN A 183 7.52 17.03 0.80
C ASN A 183 8.27 15.70 0.79
N GLN A 184 8.90 15.41 -0.34
CA GLN A 184 9.64 14.19 -0.60
C GLN A 184 10.87 14.52 -1.44
N ALA A 185 12.01 13.92 -1.08
CA ALA A 185 13.21 13.94 -1.89
C ALA A 185 13.76 12.53 -2.05
N SER A 186 14.60 12.35 -3.06
CA SER A 186 15.22 11.07 -3.38
C SER A 186 16.66 11.22 -3.82
N VAL A 187 17.41 10.14 -3.61
CA VAL A 187 18.78 9.94 -4.06
C VAL A 187 18.82 8.60 -4.80
N THR A 188 19.35 8.63 -6.02
CA THR A 188 19.61 7.42 -6.80
C THR A 188 21.10 7.13 -6.77
N LEU A 189 21.48 5.99 -6.22
CA LEU A 189 22.86 5.53 -6.18
C LEU A 189 23.28 4.97 -7.54
N MET A 190 24.55 5.12 -7.87
CA MET A 190 25.13 4.56 -9.09
C MET A 190 25.22 3.03 -9.01
N THR A 191 25.62 2.52 -7.84
CA THR A 191 25.78 1.10 -7.56
C THR A 191 24.63 0.60 -6.69
N PRO A 192 23.90 -0.47 -7.07
CA PRO A 192 22.94 -1.13 -6.19
C PRO A 192 23.59 -1.51 -4.86
N THR A 193 22.92 -1.21 -3.75
CA THR A 193 23.43 -1.51 -2.40
C THR A 193 22.33 -2.09 -1.52
N ASN A 194 22.74 -2.88 -0.54
CA ASN A 194 21.93 -3.29 0.61
C ASN A 194 22.62 -2.96 1.95
N ASP A 195 23.69 -2.15 1.89
CA ASP A 195 24.47 -1.69 3.04
C ASP A 195 23.70 -0.59 3.77
N SER A 196 23.40 -0.82 5.06
CA SER A 196 22.67 0.14 5.90
C SER A 196 23.34 1.52 5.89
N ARG A 197 24.67 1.61 5.81
CA ARG A 197 25.41 2.88 5.89
C ARG A 197 25.20 3.74 4.65
N ASP A 198 25.15 3.12 3.47
CA ASP A 198 24.90 3.84 2.22
C ASP A 198 23.47 4.32 2.13
N ILE A 199 22.53 3.47 2.57
CA ILE A 199 21.10 3.80 2.62
C ILE A 199 20.82 4.92 3.62
N ILE A 200 21.41 4.86 4.82
CA ILE A 200 21.28 5.91 5.84
C ILE A 200 21.84 7.23 5.31
N ARG A 201 23.05 7.22 4.73
CA ARG A 201 23.66 8.43 4.15
C ARG A 201 22.79 9.06 3.06
N ALA A 202 22.26 8.25 2.15
CA ALA A 202 21.38 8.75 1.09
C ALA A 202 20.06 9.29 1.65
N ALA A 203 19.51 8.64 2.69
CA ALA A 203 18.29 9.08 3.35
C ALA A 203 18.48 10.40 4.13
N THR A 204 19.60 10.57 4.84
CA THR A 204 19.89 11.80 5.58
C THR A 204 20.18 12.97 4.63
N GLU A 205 20.85 12.71 3.51
CA GLU A 205 20.99 13.69 2.43
C GLU A 205 19.62 14.12 1.87
N ALA A 206 18.73 13.16 1.58
CA ALA A 206 17.38 13.47 1.11
C ALA A 206 16.58 14.27 2.15
N LEU A 207 16.70 13.94 3.45
CA LEU A 207 16.06 14.68 4.53
C LEU A 207 16.52 16.15 4.55
N GLY A 208 17.82 16.41 4.42
CA GLY A 208 18.38 17.76 4.40
C GLY A 208 17.80 18.65 3.29
N ARG A 209 17.35 18.06 2.17
CA ARG A 209 16.74 18.80 1.05
C ARG A 209 15.27 19.20 1.29
N ILE A 210 14.59 18.55 2.22
CA ILE A 210 13.13 18.73 2.44
C ILE A 210 12.77 19.16 3.86
N TRP A 211 13.74 19.22 4.76
CA TRP A 211 13.54 19.78 6.09
C TRP A 211 13.29 21.28 6.03
N LEU A 212 12.30 21.75 6.78
CA LEU A 212 12.04 23.16 7.01
C LEU A 212 11.77 23.37 8.50
N ASP A 213 12.49 24.31 9.10
CA ASP A 213 12.24 24.72 10.48
C ASP A 213 10.87 25.43 10.61
N GLY A 214 10.34 25.43 11.83
CA GLY A 214 9.04 26.04 12.15
C GLY A 214 7.83 25.16 11.83
N TYR A 215 8.02 23.99 11.23
CA TYR A 215 6.95 23.02 10.98
C TYR A 215 6.84 21.96 12.08
N ARG A 216 5.61 21.47 12.28
CA ARG A 216 5.26 20.46 13.28
C ARG A 216 4.96 19.14 12.58
N TYR A 217 6.00 18.35 12.34
CA TYR A 217 5.89 17.12 11.56
C TYR A 217 5.14 16.02 12.31
N MET A 218 4.19 15.37 11.63
CA MET A 218 3.39 14.28 12.18
C MET A 218 3.81 12.90 11.70
N LYS A 219 4.50 12.83 10.56
CA LYS A 219 4.87 11.57 9.92
C LYS A 219 6.12 11.77 9.07
N ALA A 220 6.97 10.75 9.07
CA ALA A 220 8.05 10.62 8.12
C ALA A 220 8.24 9.15 7.71
N GLY A 221 9.05 8.93 6.68
CA GLY A 221 9.41 7.59 6.24
C GLY A 221 10.51 7.55 5.21
N VAL A 222 11.12 6.38 5.11
CA VAL A 222 12.10 6.01 4.08
C VAL A 222 11.48 4.97 3.16
N MET A 223 11.71 5.13 1.87
CA MET A 223 11.28 4.23 0.80
C MET A 223 12.51 3.79 0.01
N LEU A 224 12.65 2.48 -0.18
CA LEU A 224 13.63 1.88 -1.08
C LEU A 224 12.89 1.35 -2.30
N ALA A 225 13.44 1.56 -3.49
CA ALA A 225 12.92 1.04 -4.75
C ALA A 225 14.07 0.78 -5.74
N ASP A 226 13.72 0.46 -6.98
CA ASP A 226 14.68 0.07 -8.03
C ASP A 226 15.53 -1.13 -7.58
N PHE A 227 14.85 -2.27 -7.44
CA PHE A 227 15.41 -3.48 -6.84
C PHE A 227 16.11 -4.37 -7.85
N PHE A 228 17.24 -4.93 -7.43
CA PHE A 228 18.07 -5.87 -8.19
C PHE A 228 18.21 -7.19 -7.42
N SER A 229 18.16 -8.31 -8.13
CA SER A 229 18.29 -9.66 -7.58
C SER A 229 19.75 -10.08 -7.36
N SER A 230 20.69 -9.43 -8.03
CA SER A 230 22.12 -9.60 -7.83
C SER A 230 22.76 -8.23 -7.66
N GLY A 231 23.68 -8.11 -6.70
CA GLY A 231 24.45 -6.88 -6.44
C GLY A 231 25.50 -6.61 -7.53
N VAL A 232 25.34 -7.17 -8.73
CA VAL A 232 26.26 -7.02 -9.83
C VAL A 232 26.04 -5.63 -10.42
N ALA A 233 26.72 -4.65 -9.84
CA ALA A 233 27.13 -3.49 -10.61
C ALA A 233 28.04 -4.02 -11.72
N GLN A 234 27.65 -3.80 -12.98
CA GLN A 234 28.61 -3.85 -14.06
C GLN A 234 29.61 -2.72 -13.78
N LEU A 235 30.73 -3.07 -13.14
CA LEU A 235 31.81 -2.15 -12.87
C LEU A 235 32.30 -1.64 -14.23
N ASN A 236 32.12 -0.36 -14.52
CA ASN A 236 32.85 0.22 -15.64
C ASN A 236 34.34 0.12 -15.31
N LEU A 237 35.16 -0.08 -16.35
CA LEU A 237 36.62 -0.21 -16.24
C LEU A 237 37.31 0.99 -15.53
N PHE A 238 36.56 2.06 -15.27
CA PHE A 238 37.01 3.33 -14.67
C PHE A 238 36.20 3.76 -13.43
N ASP A 239 35.37 2.89 -12.84
CA ASP A 239 34.61 3.23 -11.63
C ASP A 239 35.48 3.06 -10.36
N ASP A 240 35.78 4.19 -9.68
CA ASP A 240 36.43 4.24 -8.36
C ASP A 240 35.51 3.79 -7.20
N ASN A 241 34.26 3.44 -7.49
CA ASN A 241 33.27 2.99 -6.50
C ASN A 241 33.46 1.52 -6.12
N ARG A 242 34.55 1.23 -5.39
CA ARG A 242 34.72 -0.06 -4.71
C ARG A 242 33.64 -0.23 -3.64
N LEU A 243 32.99 -1.41 -3.63
CA LEU A 243 32.21 -1.87 -2.48
C LEU A 243 33.02 -1.65 -1.20
N ARG A 244 32.43 -1.01 -0.19
CA ARG A 244 33.13 -0.67 1.06
C ARG A 244 33.75 -1.94 1.66
N ALA A 245 35.04 -1.87 1.99
CA ALA A 245 35.73 -2.96 2.68
C ALA A 245 34.93 -3.40 3.92
N ASN A 246 34.85 -4.72 4.13
CA ASN A 246 34.12 -5.36 5.24
C ASN A 246 32.59 -5.14 5.26
N SER A 247 31.96 -4.72 4.16
CA SER A 247 30.49 -4.55 4.10
C SER A 247 29.75 -5.85 4.46
N ALA A 248 30.10 -6.98 3.85
CA ALA A 248 29.45 -8.27 4.11
C ALA A 248 29.51 -8.68 5.60
N ALA A 249 30.70 -8.63 6.21
CA ALA A 249 30.91 -8.98 7.62
C ALA A 249 30.18 -8.04 8.59
N LEU A 250 30.04 -6.75 8.25
CA LEU A 250 29.30 -5.80 9.08
C LEU A 250 27.79 -6.02 8.99
N MET A 251 27.27 -6.31 7.79
CA MET A 251 25.83 -6.55 7.58
C MET A 251 25.33 -7.84 8.23
N GLU A 252 26.20 -8.85 8.36
CA GLU A 252 25.90 -10.10 9.07
C GLU A 252 25.64 -9.84 10.57
N ASN A 253 26.41 -8.94 11.19
CA ASN A 253 26.25 -8.53 12.59
C ASN A 253 25.01 -7.63 12.82
N ASP A 254 24.63 -6.83 11.82
CA ASP A 254 23.43 -5.97 11.87
C ASP A 254 22.15 -6.81 12.01
N GLY A 255 22.10 -8.00 11.37
CA GLY A 255 20.99 -8.95 11.49
C GLY A 255 20.89 -9.65 12.85
N GLN A 256 21.99 -9.77 13.59
CA GLN A 256 22.06 -10.52 14.87
C GLN A 256 21.68 -9.71 16.12
N ARG A 257 21.53 -8.38 16.02
CA ARG A 257 21.07 -7.52 17.14
C ARG A 257 19.65 -7.82 17.65
N LYS A 258 18.97 -8.84 17.10
CA LYS A 258 17.60 -9.27 17.43
C LYS A 258 17.48 -10.38 18.48
N SER A 259 18.56 -10.92 19.05
CA SER A 259 18.43 -11.97 20.08
C SER A 259 18.37 -11.46 21.54
N PHE A 260 18.46 -10.14 21.77
CA PHE A 260 18.35 -9.54 23.10
C PHE A 260 17.42 -8.32 23.07
N ARG A 261 16.11 -8.56 23.04
CA ARG A 261 15.06 -7.69 23.60
C ARG A 261 13.70 -8.36 23.55
#